data_AF-A0A0H3XSD6-F1
#
_entry.id   AF-A0A0H3XSD6-F1
#
_cell.length_a   1.000
_cell.length_b   1.000
_cell.length_c   1.000
_cell.angle_alpha   90.00
_cell.angle_beta   90.00
_cell.angle_gamma   90.00
#
_symmetry.space_group_name_H-M   'P 1'
#
loop_
_entity.id
_entity.type
_entity.pdbx_description
1 polymer ?
#
loop_
_entity_poly.entity_id
_entity_poly.type
_entity_poly.pdbx_seq_one_letter_code
_entity_poly.pdbx_strand_id
1 'polypeptide(L)'
;QKPEKKEEEKKTAPPPPKSAVKSTDKGGPKTMKKAPGGKAKEKAFAAKKKVVKGRFGTRTRKIRTTVHFRRPQTLKLKRNPKYPSRSAPRSPRFDQYSIIKHPLTTESAMKKIEDNNTLVFIVHKRANKLQIKGAIKKMYNIDAQKVNTLIRPDGEKKAYVRLAA
;
A
#
# COMPACT_ATOMS: atom_id res chain seq x y z
N GLN A 1 4.19 42.93 -8.37
CA GLN A 1 3.39 42.80 -9.60
C GLN A 1 4.22 42.09 -10.66
N LYS A 2 3.89 40.83 -10.97
CA LYS A 2 3.97 40.23 -12.31
C LYS A 2 2.81 39.24 -12.43
N PRO A 3 2.19 39.11 -13.61
CA PRO A 3 0.79 38.70 -13.77
C PRO A 3 0.60 37.18 -13.99
N GLU A 4 -0.59 36.70 -13.62
CA GLU A 4 -1.12 35.36 -13.90
C GLU A 4 -1.82 35.28 -15.27
N LYS A 5 -1.65 34.15 -15.98
CA LYS A 5 -2.58 33.46 -16.91
C LYS A 5 -1.98 32.05 -17.13
N LYS A 6 -2.54 30.94 -16.64
CA LYS A 6 -3.77 30.14 -16.95
C LYS A 6 -3.50 28.98 -17.93
N GLU A 7 -4.18 27.85 -17.63
CA GLU A 7 -4.35 26.55 -18.34
C GLU A 7 -3.34 25.44 -17.98
N GLU A 8 -3.68 24.19 -17.62
CA GLU A 8 -4.94 23.44 -17.36
C GLU A 8 -4.57 22.18 -16.53
N GLU A 9 -5.26 21.91 -15.41
CA GLU A 9 -5.15 20.65 -14.65
C GLU A 9 -6.37 19.75 -14.89
N LYS A 10 -6.13 18.49 -15.29
CA LYS A 10 -7.14 17.43 -15.40
C LYS A 10 -7.66 17.03 -14.00
N LYS A 11 -8.96 17.23 -13.78
CA LYS A 11 -9.69 16.86 -12.55
C LYS A 11 -9.99 15.35 -12.50
N THR A 12 -9.63 14.71 -11.40
CA THR A 12 -10.21 13.43 -10.92
C THR A 12 -11.00 13.69 -9.63
N ALA A 13 -12.28 13.31 -9.61
CA ALA A 13 -13.24 13.67 -8.56
C ALA A 13 -13.13 12.82 -7.27
N PRO A 14 -13.26 13.41 -6.06
CA PRO A 14 -13.45 12.69 -4.80
C PRO A 14 -14.95 12.51 -4.42
N PRO A 15 -15.31 11.45 -3.65
CA PRO A 15 -16.70 11.12 -3.30
C PRO A 15 -17.24 11.95 -2.11
N PRO A 16 -18.55 12.32 -2.09
CA PRO A 16 -19.11 13.15 -1.02
C PRO A 16 -19.58 12.37 0.24
N PRO A 17 -19.47 12.96 1.45
CA PRO A 17 -19.87 12.38 2.73
C PRO A 17 -21.36 12.59 3.09
N LYS A 18 -21.85 11.71 3.97
CA LYS A 18 -23.20 11.71 4.55
C LYS A 18 -23.31 12.71 5.72
N SER A 19 -24.34 13.56 5.71
CA SER A 19 -24.86 14.21 6.92
C SER A 19 -26.38 14.29 6.86
N ALA A 20 -27.02 13.92 7.97
CA ALA A 20 -28.45 13.95 8.19
C ALA A 20 -28.98 15.39 8.33
N VAL A 21 -30.16 15.67 7.73
CA VAL A 21 -31.07 16.73 8.20
C VAL A 21 -32.49 16.18 8.15
N LYS A 22 -33.18 16.41 9.26
CA LYS A 22 -34.55 16.06 9.64
C LYS A 22 -35.50 17.09 9.00
N SER A 23 -36.57 16.65 8.35
CA SER A 23 -37.78 17.47 8.20
C SER A 23 -39.01 16.58 8.31
N THR A 24 -39.60 16.62 9.50
CA THR A 24 -40.97 16.20 9.78
C THR A 24 -41.92 17.08 8.98
N ASP A 25 -42.81 16.46 8.20
CA ASP A 25 -44.04 17.13 7.78
C ASP A 25 -45.23 16.19 7.96
N LYS A 26 -46.20 16.66 8.75
CA LYS A 26 -47.48 16.01 8.98
C LYS A 26 -48.43 16.48 7.88
N GLY A 27 -48.89 15.57 7.02
CA GLY A 27 -49.96 15.84 6.08
C GLY A 27 -50.82 14.59 5.86
N GLY A 28 -52.11 14.66 6.21
CA GLY A 28 -53.06 13.55 6.22
C GLY A 28 -53.41 12.94 4.84
N PRO A 29 -54.25 11.90 4.82
CA PRO A 29 -54.43 11.02 3.67
C PRO A 29 -55.33 11.65 2.60
N LYS A 30 -54.79 11.88 1.39
CA LYS A 30 -55.61 12.17 0.20
C LYS A 30 -56.10 10.86 -0.41
N THR A 31 -57.37 10.54 -0.15
CA THR A 31 -58.15 9.49 -0.79
C THR A 31 -58.35 9.78 -2.28
N MET A 32 -57.64 9.07 -3.17
CA MET A 32 -57.99 8.97 -4.59
C MET A 32 -58.89 7.75 -4.80
N LYS A 33 -60.12 7.98 -5.29
CA LYS A 33 -61.10 6.94 -5.64
C LYS A 33 -60.54 6.01 -6.72
N LYS A 34 -60.20 4.76 -6.38
CA LYS A 34 -59.92 3.69 -7.36
C LYS A 34 -61.21 3.26 -8.06
N ALA A 35 -61.19 3.22 -9.39
CA ALA A 35 -62.25 2.70 -10.25
C ALA A 35 -62.71 1.27 -9.82
N PRO A 36 -64.01 0.90 -10.00
CA PRO A 36 -64.59 -0.31 -9.42
C PRO A 36 -63.97 -1.63 -9.91
N GLY A 37 -63.24 -1.61 -11.04
CA GLY A 37 -62.53 -2.78 -11.58
C GLY A 37 -61.09 -2.98 -11.09
N GLY A 38 -60.47 -1.99 -10.44
CA GLY A 38 -59.07 -2.08 -9.99
C GLY A 38 -58.87 -3.12 -8.89
N LYS A 39 -59.81 -3.18 -7.94
CA LYS A 39 -59.80 -4.16 -6.85
C LYS A 39 -60.03 -5.58 -7.35
N ALA A 40 -60.86 -5.77 -8.39
CA ALA A 40 -61.13 -7.08 -8.97
C ALA A 40 -59.92 -7.62 -9.74
N LYS A 41 -59.26 -6.78 -10.55
CA LYS A 41 -58.02 -7.14 -11.26
C LYS A 41 -56.89 -7.46 -10.28
N GLU A 42 -56.70 -6.66 -9.22
CA GLU A 42 -55.70 -6.93 -8.17
C GLU A 42 -55.98 -8.25 -7.43
N LYS A 43 -57.24 -8.55 -7.12
CA LYS A 43 -57.66 -9.82 -6.51
C LYS A 43 -57.40 -11.02 -7.45
N ALA A 44 -57.70 -10.89 -8.74
CA ALA A 44 -57.47 -11.93 -9.73
C ALA A 44 -55.97 -12.22 -9.92
N PHE A 45 -55.13 -11.18 -10.02
CA PHE A 45 -53.67 -11.35 -10.10
C PHE A 45 -53.08 -11.93 -8.82
N ALA A 46 -53.60 -11.57 -7.65
CA ALA A 46 -53.18 -12.16 -6.37
C ALA A 46 -53.57 -13.64 -6.26
N ALA A 47 -54.78 -14.01 -6.68
CA ALA A 47 -55.23 -15.41 -6.75
C ALA A 47 -54.35 -16.22 -7.71
N LYS A 48 -54.12 -15.72 -8.93
CA LYS A 48 -53.24 -16.36 -9.93
C LYS A 48 -51.82 -16.59 -9.38
N LYS A 49 -51.24 -15.59 -8.70
CA LYS A 49 -49.91 -15.72 -8.08
C LYS A 49 -49.88 -16.76 -6.95
N LYS A 50 -50.94 -16.86 -6.14
CA LYS A 50 -51.06 -17.85 -5.06
C LYS A 50 -51.23 -19.28 -5.57
N VAL A 51 -51.96 -19.46 -6.68
CA VAL A 51 -52.13 -20.78 -7.32
C VAL A 51 -50.79 -21.25 -7.92
N VAL A 52 -50.07 -20.38 -8.62
CA VAL A 52 -48.81 -20.75 -9.30
C VAL A 52 -47.65 -20.98 -8.34
N LYS A 53 -47.50 -20.15 -7.29
CA LYS A 53 -46.36 -20.25 -6.35
C LYS A 53 -46.69 -20.96 -5.04
N GLY A 54 -47.95 -21.35 -4.81
CA GLY A 54 -48.42 -21.92 -3.55
C GLY A 54 -48.40 -20.93 -2.37
N ARG A 55 -48.92 -21.37 -1.22
CA ARG A 55 -49.08 -20.57 0.02
C ARG A 55 -47.77 -20.02 0.60
N PHE A 56 -46.64 -20.70 0.36
CA PHE A 56 -45.32 -20.32 0.88
C PHE A 56 -44.36 -19.78 -0.19
N GLY A 57 -44.81 -19.62 -1.44
CA GLY A 57 -43.96 -19.22 -2.56
C GLY A 57 -42.96 -20.30 -3.01
N THR A 58 -42.06 -19.94 -3.93
CA THR A 58 -40.91 -20.78 -4.31
C THR A 58 -39.77 -20.58 -3.32
N ARG A 59 -39.50 -21.59 -2.48
CA ARG A 59 -38.40 -21.58 -1.51
C ARG A 59 -37.06 -21.72 -2.22
N THR A 60 -36.35 -20.62 -2.43
CA THR A 60 -35.00 -20.65 -2.99
C THR A 60 -34.01 -21.14 -1.94
N ARG A 61 -33.46 -22.34 -2.16
CA ARG A 61 -32.37 -22.87 -1.32
C ARG A 61 -31.05 -22.25 -1.78
N LYS A 62 -30.11 -22.02 -0.85
CA LYS A 62 -28.72 -21.75 -1.22
C LYS A 62 -28.11 -23.04 -1.75
N ILE A 63 -28.13 -23.21 -3.07
CA ILE A 63 -27.58 -24.39 -3.74
C ILE A 63 -26.06 -24.33 -3.62
N ARG A 64 -25.47 -25.35 -2.99
CA ARG A 64 -24.02 -25.56 -3.02
C ARG A 64 -23.74 -26.47 -4.22
N THR A 65 -23.05 -25.95 -5.23
CA THR A 65 -22.70 -26.70 -6.44
C THR A 65 -21.50 -27.63 -6.22
N THR A 66 -20.71 -27.40 -5.17
CA THR A 66 -19.54 -28.22 -4.82
C THR A 66 -19.84 -29.16 -3.65
N VAL A 67 -19.36 -30.40 -3.73
CA VAL A 67 -19.47 -31.41 -2.65
C VAL A 67 -18.61 -31.02 -1.43
N HIS A 68 -17.51 -30.30 -1.66
CA HIS A 68 -16.62 -29.86 -0.59
C HIS A 68 -17.16 -28.62 0.15
N PHE A 69 -17.15 -28.68 1.48
CA PHE A 69 -17.39 -27.54 2.34
C PHE A 69 -16.12 -26.70 2.48
N ARG A 70 -16.14 -25.47 1.96
CA ARG A 70 -15.04 -24.50 2.13
C ARG A 70 -15.35 -23.59 3.30
N ARG A 71 -14.35 -23.34 4.15
CA ARG A 71 -14.46 -22.33 5.20
C ARG A 71 -14.82 -20.98 4.56
N PRO A 72 -15.91 -20.32 4.97
CA PRO A 72 -16.24 -19.01 4.44
C PRO A 72 -15.16 -18.00 4.83
N GLN A 73 -14.92 -17.04 3.95
CA GLN A 73 -14.02 -15.94 4.30
C GLN A 73 -14.68 -15.10 5.39
N THR A 74 -14.07 -15.13 6.57
CA THR A 74 -14.51 -14.36 7.74
C THR A 74 -13.70 -13.07 7.81
N LEU A 75 -14.27 -12.03 8.43
CA LEU A 75 -13.54 -10.82 8.76
C LEU A 75 -12.33 -11.17 9.66
N LYS A 76 -11.14 -10.69 9.28
CA LYS A 76 -9.91 -10.78 10.09
C LYS A 76 -9.55 -9.38 10.56
N LEU A 77 -9.75 -9.09 11.83
CA LEU A 77 -9.39 -7.79 12.41
C LEU A 77 -7.86 -7.61 12.39
N LYS A 78 -7.42 -6.37 12.18
CA LYS A 78 -6.00 -6.01 12.35
C LYS A 78 -5.62 -6.08 13.83
N ARG A 79 -4.36 -6.36 14.14
CA ARG A 79 -3.86 -6.35 15.52
C ARG A 79 -3.90 -4.92 16.07
N ASN A 80 -4.73 -4.68 17.08
CA ASN A 80 -4.80 -3.43 17.84
C ASN A 80 -4.41 -3.73 19.31
N PRO A 81 -3.09 -3.72 19.64
CA PRO A 81 -2.66 -4.01 21.00
C PRO A 81 -3.07 -2.90 21.96
N LYS A 82 -3.43 -3.26 23.20
CA LYS A 82 -3.83 -2.28 24.23
C LYS A 82 -2.66 -1.45 24.76
N TYR A 83 -1.45 -1.99 24.70
CA TYR A 83 -0.21 -1.35 25.12
C TYR A 83 0.93 -1.74 24.16
N PRO A 84 1.93 -0.86 23.97
CA PRO A 84 3.08 -1.19 23.13
C PRO A 84 3.95 -2.25 23.82
N SER A 85 4.56 -3.15 23.04
CA SER A 85 5.44 -4.21 23.57
C SER A 85 6.79 -3.69 24.08
N ARG A 86 7.19 -2.49 23.67
CA ARG A 86 8.37 -1.76 24.13
C ARG A 86 8.00 -0.31 24.35
N SER A 87 8.54 0.30 25.41
CA SER A 87 8.31 1.70 25.75
C SER A 87 8.84 2.66 24.68
N ALA A 88 10.02 2.38 24.13
CA ALA A 88 10.66 3.18 23.09
C ALA A 88 11.09 2.32 21.89
N PRO A 89 11.00 2.85 20.66
CA PRO A 89 11.57 2.20 19.49
C PRO A 89 13.10 2.19 19.55
N ARG A 90 13.73 1.15 18.99
CA ARG A 90 15.19 1.08 18.88
C ARG A 90 15.67 1.92 17.71
N SER A 91 16.61 2.83 17.95
CA SER A 91 17.30 3.58 16.89
C SER A 91 18.18 2.66 16.03
N PRO A 92 18.22 2.85 14.69
CA PRO A 92 19.09 2.08 13.81
C PRO A 92 20.56 2.37 14.12
N ARG A 93 21.30 1.33 14.52
CA ARG A 93 22.76 1.42 14.79
C ARG A 93 23.63 1.27 13.54
N PHE A 94 23.04 1.15 12.36
CA PHE A 94 23.77 0.91 11.11
C PHE A 94 23.79 2.19 10.29
N ASP A 95 24.66 3.10 10.72
CA ASP A 95 24.86 4.42 10.13
C ASP A 95 26.06 4.45 9.17
N GLN A 96 26.32 5.60 8.59
CA GLN A 96 27.34 5.81 7.55
C GLN A 96 28.74 5.48 8.07
N TYR A 97 29.05 5.88 9.30
CA TYR A 97 30.32 5.62 9.99
C TYR A 97 30.49 4.13 10.35
N SER A 98 29.41 3.43 10.68
CA SER A 98 29.46 1.98 10.89
C SER A 98 29.61 1.20 9.58
N ILE A 99 29.09 1.74 8.46
CA ILE A 99 29.18 1.11 7.14
C ILE A 99 30.60 1.20 6.61
N ILE A 100 31.17 2.40 6.51
CA ILE A 100 32.52 2.63 5.98
C ILE A 100 33.48 2.70 7.16
N LYS A 101 34.39 1.71 7.27
CA LYS A 101 35.34 1.67 8.38
C LYS A 101 36.56 2.54 8.09
N HIS A 102 37.27 2.25 7.01
CA HIS A 102 38.48 2.97 6.61
C HIS A 102 38.76 2.76 5.11
N PRO A 103 39.45 3.70 4.45
CA PRO A 103 39.98 3.49 3.11
C PRO A 103 41.09 2.42 3.13
N LEU A 104 41.25 1.70 2.03
CA LEU A 104 42.31 0.70 1.89
C LEU A 104 43.48 1.33 1.13
N THR A 105 44.62 1.47 1.81
CA THR A 105 45.80 2.23 1.34
C THR A 105 46.93 1.35 0.81
N THR A 106 46.62 0.14 0.32
CA THR A 106 47.65 -0.74 -0.29
C THR A 106 48.05 -0.25 -1.67
N GLU A 107 49.25 -0.57 -2.15
CA GLU A 107 49.75 -0.23 -3.49
C GLU A 107 48.74 -0.56 -4.60
N SER A 108 48.17 -1.75 -4.57
CA SER A 108 47.15 -2.18 -5.56
C SER A 108 45.87 -1.33 -5.54
N ALA A 109 45.55 -0.71 -4.41
CA ALA A 109 44.41 0.18 -4.26
C ALA A 109 44.77 1.60 -4.68
N MET A 110 45.98 2.09 -4.34
CA MET A 110 46.47 3.38 -4.83
C MET A 110 46.50 3.41 -6.36
N LYS A 111 47.03 2.35 -6.98
CA LYS A 111 46.99 2.19 -8.45
C LYS A 111 45.57 2.25 -9.03
N LYS A 112 44.58 1.71 -8.30
CA LYS A 112 43.16 1.76 -8.70
C LYS A 112 42.51 3.13 -8.57
N ILE A 113 43.04 4.00 -7.70
CA ILE A 113 42.62 5.39 -7.58
C ILE A 113 43.09 6.14 -8.81
N GLU A 114 44.37 5.98 -9.18
CA GLU A 114 45.01 6.65 -10.31
C GLU A 114 44.46 6.18 -11.67
N ASP A 115 44.47 4.88 -11.93
CA ASP A 115 44.17 4.35 -13.27
C ASP A 115 42.68 4.35 -13.63
N ASN A 116 41.81 4.11 -12.65
CA ASN A 116 40.42 3.74 -12.89
C ASN A 116 39.40 4.67 -12.21
N ASN A 117 39.85 5.71 -11.50
CA ASN A 117 39.00 6.55 -10.65
C ASN A 117 38.16 5.72 -9.68
N THR A 118 38.79 4.72 -9.05
CA THR A 118 38.11 3.85 -8.09
C THR A 118 38.70 3.96 -6.69
N LEU A 119 37.88 4.37 -5.72
CA LEU A 119 38.25 4.34 -4.31
C LEU A 119 38.00 2.94 -3.74
N VAL A 120 38.91 2.46 -2.89
CA VAL A 120 38.78 1.16 -2.25
C VAL A 120 38.58 1.36 -0.75
N PHE A 121 37.49 0.80 -0.22
CA PHE A 121 37.16 0.89 1.19
C PHE A 121 37.05 -0.47 1.84
N ILE A 122 37.38 -0.52 3.12
CA ILE A 122 36.96 -1.59 4.02
C ILE A 122 35.63 -1.20 4.65
N VAL A 123 34.69 -2.14 4.58
CA VAL A 123 33.27 -1.94 4.87
C VAL A 123 32.78 -3.03 5.82
N HIS A 124 31.74 -2.73 6.58
CA HIS A 124 31.05 -3.72 7.39
C HIS A 124 30.51 -4.90 6.56
N LYS A 125 30.69 -6.14 7.06
CA LYS A 125 30.32 -7.38 6.36
C LYS A 125 28.85 -7.46 5.95
N ARG A 126 27.97 -6.80 6.71
CA ARG A 126 26.52 -6.76 6.45
C ARG A 126 26.07 -5.68 5.47
N ALA A 127 26.96 -4.77 5.06
CA ALA A 127 26.57 -3.65 4.21
C ALA A 127 26.25 -4.10 2.78
N ASN A 128 25.15 -3.59 2.22
CA ASN A 128 24.77 -3.79 0.82
C ASN A 128 25.35 -2.68 -0.08
N LYS A 129 25.50 -2.94 -1.38
CA LYS A 129 26.05 -1.97 -2.35
C LYS A 129 25.33 -0.62 -2.35
N LEU A 130 23.99 -0.64 -2.20
CA LEU A 130 23.17 0.57 -2.11
C LEU A 130 23.49 1.41 -0.86
N GLN A 131 23.71 0.74 0.28
CA GLN A 131 24.06 1.39 1.54
C GLN A 131 25.46 2.00 1.46
N ILE A 132 26.42 1.30 0.84
CA ILE A 132 27.78 1.80 0.63
C ILE A 132 27.77 3.06 -0.24
N LYS A 133 27.04 3.03 -1.37
CA LYS A 133 26.88 4.19 -2.25
C LYS A 133 26.28 5.39 -1.50
N GLY A 134 25.23 5.17 -0.71
CA GLY A 134 24.61 6.22 0.10
C GLY A 134 25.51 6.75 1.22
N ALA A 135 26.29 5.89 1.87
CA ALA A 135 27.23 6.29 2.92
C ALA A 135 28.36 7.15 2.37
N ILE A 136 28.95 6.76 1.23
CA ILE A 136 30.04 7.51 0.58
C ILE A 136 29.56 8.89 0.13
N LYS A 137 28.37 8.95 -0.48
CA LYS A 137 27.76 10.22 -0.88
C LYS A 137 27.58 11.16 0.30
N LYS A 138 27.14 10.65 1.46
CA LYS A 138 26.91 11.47 2.66
C LYS A 138 28.19 11.87 3.38
N MET A 139 29.18 10.98 3.46
CA MET A 139 30.41 11.25 4.22
C MET A 139 31.40 12.11 3.46
N TYR A 140 31.55 11.87 2.16
CA TYR A 140 32.59 12.51 1.36
C TYR A 140 32.02 13.45 0.28
N ASN A 141 30.69 13.56 0.14
CA ASN A 141 30.03 14.33 -0.93
C ASN A 141 30.39 13.87 -2.35
N ILE A 142 30.78 12.60 -2.50
CA ILE A 142 31.18 12.03 -3.78
C ILE A 142 30.08 11.11 -4.32
N ASP A 143 29.75 11.27 -5.59
CA ASP A 143 28.83 10.36 -6.28
C ASP A 143 29.55 9.13 -6.84
N ALA A 144 29.05 7.94 -6.49
CA ALA A 144 29.56 6.68 -7.01
C ALA A 144 28.75 6.23 -8.23
N GLN A 145 29.43 5.95 -9.34
CA GLN A 145 28.84 5.34 -10.52
C GLN A 145 28.42 3.89 -10.22
N LYS A 146 29.36 3.06 -9.73
CA LYS A 146 29.15 1.64 -9.45
C LYS A 146 29.94 1.19 -8.23
N VAL A 147 29.40 0.25 -7.46
CA VAL A 147 30.06 -0.39 -6.31
C VAL A 147 30.19 -1.89 -6.52
N ASN A 148 31.41 -2.40 -6.46
CA ASN A 148 31.71 -3.83 -6.45
C ASN A 148 32.21 -4.22 -5.06
N THR A 149 31.85 -5.40 -4.57
CA THR A 149 32.21 -5.85 -3.21
C THR A 149 32.70 -7.29 -3.23
N LEU A 150 33.68 -7.60 -2.39
CA LEU A 150 34.13 -8.96 -2.09
C LEU A 150 34.37 -9.11 -0.59
N ILE A 151 34.37 -10.34 -0.10
CA ILE A 151 34.79 -10.66 1.26
C ILE A 151 36.26 -11.09 1.20
N ARG A 152 37.11 -10.49 2.03
CA ARG A 152 38.53 -10.86 2.19
C ARG A 152 38.67 -12.13 3.02
N PRO A 153 39.78 -12.88 2.90
CA PRO A 153 40.08 -13.99 3.82
C PRO A 153 40.15 -13.54 5.29
N ASP A 154 40.55 -12.30 5.56
CA ASP A 154 40.48 -11.63 6.88
C ASP A 154 39.05 -11.51 7.44
N GLY A 155 38.05 -11.88 6.63
CA GLY A 155 36.64 -11.85 6.94
C GLY A 155 36.00 -10.48 6.70
N GLU A 156 36.74 -9.41 6.49
CA GLU A 156 36.15 -8.09 6.23
C GLU A 156 35.70 -7.90 4.78
N LYS A 157 34.71 -7.02 4.55
CA LYS A 157 34.24 -6.73 3.19
C LYS A 157 35.09 -5.62 2.58
N LYS A 158 35.66 -5.86 1.40
CA LYS A 158 36.34 -4.86 0.57
C LYS A 158 35.35 -4.36 -0.48
N ALA A 159 35.26 -3.05 -0.66
CA ALA A 159 34.42 -2.40 -1.66
C ALA A 159 35.27 -1.59 -2.64
N TYR A 160 35.13 -1.86 -3.93
CA TYR A 160 35.65 -1.03 -5.02
C TYR A 160 34.53 -0.10 -5.49
N VAL A 161 34.77 1.20 -5.42
CA VAL A 161 33.78 2.24 -5.66
C VAL A 161 34.28 3.08 -6.81
N ARG A 162 33.66 2.93 -7.98
CA ARG A 162 33.95 3.76 -9.15
C ARG A 162 33.21 5.08 -9.02
N LEU A 163 33.94 6.18 -9.09
CA LEU A 163 33.37 7.51 -9.00
C LEU A 163 32.66 7.87 -10.30
N ALA A 164 31.64 8.73 -10.21
CA ALA A 164 31.10 9.40 -11.38
C ALA A 164 32.12 10.47 -11.83
N ALA A 165 32.41 10.51 -13.13
CA ALA A 165 33.18 11.60 -13.73
C ALA A 165 32.33 12.85 -13.82
#